data_AF-A0A2N5ZNL8-F1
#
_entry.id   AF-A0A2N5ZNL8-F1
#
_cell.length_a   1.000
_cell.length_b   1.000
_cell.length_c   1.000
_cell.angle_alpha   90.00
_cell.angle_beta   90.00
_cell.angle_gamma   90.00
#
_symmetry.space_group_name_H-M   'P 1'
#
loop_
_entity.id
_entity.type
_entity.pdbx_description
1 polymer ?
#
loop_
_entity_poly.entity_id
_entity_poly.type
_entity_poly.pdbx_seq_one_letter_code
_entity_poly.pdbx_strand_id
1 'polypeptide(L)' 'MKEKYRTILFLKYYENMSYKEIAQIEGIKEGTVMSRISRAKEALKEALS' A
#
# COMPACT_ATOMS: atom_id res chain seq x y z
N MET A 1 10.96 -2.77 -6.62
CA MET A 1 9.74 -2.72 -5.78
C MET A 1 8.82 -3.90 -6.13
N LYS A 2 8.27 -4.62 -5.14
CA LYS A 2 7.32 -5.75 -5.37
C LYS A 2 5.96 -5.24 -5.87
N GLU A 3 5.29 -6.01 -6.73
CA GLU A 3 4.00 -5.63 -7.34
C GLU A 3 2.93 -5.23 -6.31
N LYS A 4 2.82 -6.02 -5.22
CA LYS A 4 1.90 -5.78 -4.10
C LYS A 4 2.08 -4.42 -3.40
N TYR A 5 3.28 -3.83 -3.48
CA TYR A 5 3.55 -2.50 -2.92
C TYR A 5 3.11 -1.39 -3.87
N ARG A 6 3.23 -1.60 -5.18
CA ARG A 6 2.70 -0.66 -6.18
C ARG A 6 1.19 -0.56 -6.06
N THR A 7 0.49 -1.69 -6.01
CA THR A 7 -0.98 -1.73 -5.95
C THR A 7 -1.50 -0.99 -4.72
N ILE A 8 -0.92 -1.24 -3.54
CA ILE A 8 -1.38 -0.57 -2.31
C ILE A 8 -1.12 0.94 -2.32
N LEU A 9 0.00 1.39 -2.89
CA LEU A 9 0.25 2.83 -3.04
C LEU A 9 -0.68 3.46 -4.07
N PHE A 10 -0.98 2.75 -5.16
CA PHE A 10 -1.93 3.19 -6.17
C PHE A 10 -3.32 3.40 -5.57
N LEU A 11 -3.87 2.38 -4.91
CA LEU A 11 -5.17 2.46 -4.24
C LEU A 11 -5.19 3.58 -3.18
N LYS A 12 -4.09 3.76 -2.43
CA LYS A 12 -4.05 4.78 -1.38
C LYS A 12 -3.97 6.21 -1.90
N TYR A 13 -3.13 6.45 -2.91
CA TYR A 13 -2.74 7.80 -3.33
C TYR A 13 -3.35 8.25 -4.64
N TYR A 14 -3.56 7.33 -5.59
CA TYR A 14 -4.20 7.65 -6.87
C TYR A 14 -5.72 7.53 -6.77
N GLU A 15 -6.21 6.44 -6.18
CA GLU A 15 -7.66 6.21 -5.96
C GLU A 15 -8.17 6.84 -4.65
N ASN A 16 -7.28 7.46 -3.87
CA ASN A 16 -7.57 8.15 -2.61
C ASN A 16 -8.36 7.32 -1.57
N MET A 17 -8.19 6.00 -1.57
CA MET A 17 -8.97 5.10 -0.72
C MET A 17 -8.55 5.15 0.76
N SER A 18 -9.48 4.84 1.66
CA SER A 18 -9.22 4.61 3.07
C SER A 18 -8.58 3.24 3.31
N TYR A 19 -7.97 3.04 4.48
CA TYR A 19 -7.36 1.75 4.83
C TYR A 19 -8.40 0.63 4.90
N LYS A 20 -9.63 0.97 5.30
CA LYS A 20 -10.78 0.06 5.36
C LYS A 20 -11.19 -0.43 3.97
N GLU A 21 -11.32 0.48 3.00
CA GLU A 21 -11.70 0.10 1.63
C GLU A 21 -10.61 -0.73 0.96
N ILE A 22 -9.34 -0.37 1.17
CA ILE A 22 -8.20 -1.16 0.67
C ILE A 22 -8.20 -2.56 1.30
N ALA A 23 -8.47 -2.65 2.61
CA ALA A 23 -8.57 -3.93 3.31
C ALA A 23 -9.68 -4.82 2.75
N GLN A 24 -10.83 -4.24 2.42
CA GLN A 24 -11.95 -4.95 1.80
C GLN A 24 -11.61 -5.43 0.38
N ILE A 25 -11.00 -4.59 -0.46
CA ILE A 25 -10.61 -4.96 -1.84
C ILE A 25 -9.56 -6.07 -1.84
N GLU A 26 -8.53 -5.94 -1.00
CA GLU A 26 -7.42 -6.89 -0.94
C GLU A 26 -7.72 -8.15 -0.12
N GLY A 27 -8.85 -8.20 0.60
CA GLY A 27 -9.21 -9.32 1.47
C GLY A 27 -8.26 -9.51 2.64
N ILE A 28 -7.70 -8.42 3.18
CA ILE A 28 -6.72 -8.42 4.29
C ILE A 28 -7.18 -7.54 5.44
N LYS A 29 -6.51 -7.64 6.59
CA LYS A 29 -6.79 -6.77 7.75
C LYS A 29 -6.28 -5.34 7.50
N GLU A 30 -6.96 -4.34 8.04
CA GLU A 30 -6.52 -2.93 7.98
C GLU A 30 -5.10 -2.72 8.53
N GLY A 31 -4.73 -3.41 9.62
CA GLY A 31 -3.35 -3.39 10.14
C GLY A 31 -2.32 -3.95 9.15
N THR A 32 -2.72 -4.91 8.30
CA THR A 32 -1.87 -5.40 7.21
C THR A 32 -1.70 -4.34 6.14
N VAL A 33 -2.76 -3.61 5.78
CA VAL A 33 -2.69 -2.47 4.85
C VAL A 33 -1.69 -1.44 5.35
N MET A 34 -1.79 -1.03 6.62
CA MET A 34 -0.87 -0.06 7.22
C MET A 34 0.60 -0.51 7.13
N SER A 35 0.88 -1.76 7.54
CA SER A 35 2.25 -2.31 7.47
C SER A 35 2.77 -2.48 6.04
N ARG A 36 1.89 -2.75 5.07
CA ARG A 36 2.27 -2.86 3.65
C ARG A 36 2.55 -1.48 3.06
N ILE A 37 1.76 -0.45 3.40
CA ILE A 37 2.03 0.94 2.99
C ILE A 37 3.39 1.41 3.53
N SER A 38 3.71 1.14 4.80
CA SER A 38 5.01 1.52 5.37
C SER A 38 6.18 0.91 4.59
N ARG A 39 6.15 -0.42 4.40
CA ARG A 39 7.17 -1.16 3.63
C ARG A 39 7.23 -0.74 2.16
N ALA A 40 6.08 -0.40 1.57
CA ALA A 40 6.03 0.11 0.20
C ALA A 40 6.72 1.47 0.06
N LYS A 41 6.54 2.36 1.04
CA LYS A 41 7.23 3.68 1.07
C LYS A 41 8.73 3.54 1.27
N GLU A 42 9.17 2.65 2.16
CA GLU A 42 10.59 2.36 2.37
C GLU A 42 11.23 1.84 1.07
N ALA A 43 10.62 0.83 0.44
CA ALA A 43 11.10 0.28 -0.82
C ALA A 43 11.08 1.30 -1.98
N LEU A 44 10.15 2.27 -1.95
CA LEU A 44 10.12 3.35 -2.92
C LEU A 44 11.25 4.36 -2.67
N LYS A 45 11.51 4.70 -1.41
CA LYS A 45 12.62 5.59 -1.03
C LYS A 45 13.96 5.01 -1.44
N GLU A 46 14.19 3.72 -1.19
CA GLU A 46 15.39 3.01 -1.63
C GLU A 46 15.57 3.02 -3.15
N ALA A 47 14.47 2.92 -3.91
CA ALA A 47 14.51 2.92 -5.38
C ALA A 47 14.71 4.32 -6.01
N LEU A 48 14.47 5.38 -5.25
CA LEU A 48 14.65 6.78 -5.67
C LEU A 48 15.94 7.41 -5.14
N SER A 49 16.69 6.67 -4.32
CA SER A 49 18.03 7.05 -3.83
C SER A 49 19.08 6.56 -4.82
#